data_AF-A0A2M7Z6C7-F1
#
_entry.id   AF-A0A2M7Z6C7-F1
#
_cell.length_a   1.000
_cell.length_b   1.000
_cell.length_c   1.000
_cell.angle_alpha   90.00
_cell.angle_beta   90.00
_cell.angle_gamma   90.00
#
_symmetry.space_group_name_H-M   'P 1'
#
loop_
_entity.id
_entity.type
_entity.pdbx_description
1 polymer ?
#
loop_
_entity_poly.entity_id
_entity_poly.type
_entity_poly.pdbx_seq_one_letter_code
_entity_poly.pdbx_strand_id
1 'polypeptide(L)'
;MVNQNIHKHGEPNIKARKVINMAIGSIAKIPEMIDKGHYCPEVIQQIDSIVGLLHSARKELLKGHLESCITERVNTDKEGSIKELLKIYNMK
;
A
#
# COMPACT_ATOMS: atom_id res chain seq x y z
N MET A 1 11.00 5.44 20.74
CA MET A 1 10.03 6.52 20.51
C MET A 1 9.76 6.62 19.01
N VAL A 2 8.68 5.98 18.52
CA VAL A 2 8.24 6.17 17.14
C VAL A 2 7.34 7.38 17.15
N ASN A 3 7.85 8.51 16.64
CA ASN A 3 7.06 9.74 16.58
C ASN A 3 5.95 9.50 15.55
N GLN A 4 4.74 9.27 16.05
CA GLN A 4 3.54 9.16 15.23
C GLN A 4 3.31 10.53 14.59
N ASN A 5 3.71 10.67 13.32
CA ASN A 5 3.13 11.70 12.46
C ASN A 5 1.68 11.29 12.20
N ILE A 6 0.83 11.64 13.17
CA ILE A 6 -0.62 11.51 13.11
C ILE A 6 -1.08 12.32 11.90
N HIS A 7 -1.74 11.63 10.97
CA HIS A 7 -2.35 12.17 9.76
C HIS A 7 -3.28 13.34 10.16
N LYS A 8 -2.87 14.58 9.92
CA LYS A 8 -3.80 15.72 9.94
C LYS A 8 -4.50 15.75 8.58
N HIS A 9 -5.78 15.41 8.62
CA HIS A 9 -6.78 15.51 7.55
C HIS A 9 -6.84 14.34 6.55
N GLY A 10 -8.06 13.83 6.33
CA GLY A 10 -8.42 12.72 5.45
C GLY A 10 -9.31 11.66 6.13
N GLU A 11 -10.46 11.34 5.54
CA GLU A 11 -11.22 10.13 5.90
C GLU A 11 -10.33 8.89 5.72
N PRO A 12 -10.54 7.82 6.50
CA PRO A 12 -9.82 6.56 6.32
C PRO A 12 -9.87 6.09 4.86
N ASN A 13 -8.76 5.61 4.30
CA ASN A 13 -8.76 5.03 2.96
C ASN A 13 -9.42 3.63 2.98
N ILE A 14 -10.76 3.62 2.98
CA ILE A 14 -11.58 2.40 3.09
C ILE A 14 -11.27 1.44 1.93
N LYS A 15 -10.99 1.97 0.73
CA LYS A 15 -10.64 1.18 -0.46
C LYS A 15 -9.33 0.42 -0.26
N ALA A 16 -8.26 1.11 0.12
CA ALA A 16 -6.97 0.48 0.43
C ALA A 16 -7.12 -0.55 1.55
N ARG A 17 -7.85 -0.22 2.63
CA ARG A 17 -8.13 -1.15 3.73
C ARG A 17 -8.84 -2.42 3.26
N LYS A 18 -9.85 -2.29 2.41
CA LYS A 18 -10.56 -3.44 1.83
C LYS A 18 -9.62 -4.35 1.04
N VAL A 19 -8.76 -3.77 0.20
CA VAL A 19 -7.79 -4.53 -0.60
C VAL A 19 -6.75 -5.22 0.27
N ILE A 20 -6.25 -4.55 1.30
CA ILE A 20 -5.34 -5.14 2.29
C ILE A 20 -5.98 -6.33 3.00
N ASN A 21 -7.25 -6.23 3.42
CA ASN A 21 -7.94 -7.35 4.05
C ASN A 21 -8.06 -8.56 3.11
N MET A 22 -8.29 -8.34 1.82
CA MET A 22 -8.26 -9.40 0.83
C MET A 22 -6.86 -10.03 0.71
N ALA A 23 -5.80 -9.22 0.68
CA ALA A 23 -4.42 -9.70 0.66
C ALA A 23 -4.09 -10.54 1.90
N ILE A 24 -4.50 -10.11 3.10
CA ILE A 24 -4.30 -10.85 4.36
C ILE A 24 -4.97 -12.23 4.29
N GLY A 25 -6.24 -12.28 3.86
CA GLY A 25 -6.95 -13.55 3.72
C GLY A 25 -6.31 -14.50 2.70
N SER A 26 -5.76 -13.96 1.61
CA SER A 26 -5.02 -14.74 0.61
C SER A 26 -3.66 -15.22 1.13
N ILE A 27 -2.90 -14.37 1.83
CA ILE A 27 -1.61 -14.72 2.43
C ILE A 27 -1.76 -15.85 3.43
N ALA A 28 -2.81 -15.80 4.26
CA ALA A 28 -3.05 -16.79 5.30
C ALA A 28 -3.19 -18.24 4.76
N LYS A 29 -3.51 -18.41 3.47
CA LYS A 29 -3.65 -19.72 2.80
C LYS A 29 -2.33 -20.28 2.26
N ILE A 30 -1.30 -19.44 2.08
CA ILE A 30 -0.03 -19.87 1.48
C ILE A 30 0.66 -20.97 2.31
N PRO A 31 0.76 -20.88 3.66
CA PRO A 31 1.37 -21.95 4.46
C PRO A 31 0.66 -23.30 4.25
N GLU A 32 -0.68 -23.30 4.26
CA GLU A 32 -1.48 -24.51 4.04
C GLU A 32 -1.22 -25.13 2.65
N MET A 33 -1.05 -24.30 1.61
CA MET A 33 -0.70 -24.79 0.27
C MET A 33 0.65 -25.51 0.26
N ILE A 34 1.64 -24.95 0.95
CA ILE A 34 2.99 -25.52 1.08
C ILE A 34 2.95 -26.82 1.88
N ASP A 35 2.29 -26.81 3.04
CA ASP A 35 2.21 -27.98 3.94
C ASP A 35 1.49 -29.17 3.28
N LYS A 36 0.52 -28.88 2.41
CA LYS A 36 -0.19 -29.89 1.61
C LYS A 36 0.54 -30.32 0.34
N GLY A 37 1.72 -29.77 0.05
CA GLY A 37 2.52 -30.11 -1.12
C GLY A 37 1.87 -29.70 -2.45
N HIS A 38 1.18 -28.56 -2.50
CA HIS A 38 0.64 -28.03 -3.76
C HIS A 38 1.76 -27.77 -4.78
N TYR A 39 1.41 -27.83 -6.06
CA TYR A 39 2.36 -27.65 -7.14
C TYR A 39 2.99 -26.25 -7.09
N CYS A 40 4.33 -26.17 -7.03
CA CYS A 40 5.05 -24.93 -6.75
C CYS A 40 4.64 -23.74 -7.64
N PRO A 41 4.45 -23.91 -8.97
CA PRO A 41 3.96 -22.83 -9.83
C PRO A 41 2.61 -22.25 -9.41
N GLU A 42 1.70 -23.04 -8.84
CA GLU A 42 0.40 -22.55 -8.34
C GLU A 42 0.58 -21.69 -7.08
N VAL A 43 1.46 -22.13 -6.17
CA VAL A 43 1.80 -21.35 -4.97
C VAL A 43 2.44 -20.02 -5.36
N ILE A 44 3.37 -20.04 -6.33
CA ILE A 44 4.01 -18.84 -6.88
C ILE A 44 2.96 -17.91 -7.50
N GLN A 45 2.06 -18.44 -8.34
CA GLN A 45 1.00 -17.64 -8.97
C GLN A 45 0.05 -17.01 -7.94
N GLN A 46 -0.21 -17.70 -6.83
CA GLN A 46 -1.01 -17.16 -5.73
C GLN A 46 -0.29 -16.03 -5.00
N ILE A 47 1.03 -16.16 -4.78
CA ILE A 47 1.88 -15.09 -4.22
C ILE A 47 1.90 -13.87 -5.15
N ASP A 48 2.07 -14.05 -6.45
CA ASP A 48 2.05 -12.94 -7.41
C ASP A 48 0.71 -12.20 -7.42
N SER A 49 -0.40 -12.94 -7.29
CA SER A 49 -1.74 -12.35 -7.15
C SER A 49 -1.86 -11.48 -5.89
N ILE A 50 -1.29 -11.94 -4.77
CA ILE A 50 -1.21 -11.18 -3.51
C ILE A 50 -0.37 -9.91 -3.70
N VAL A 51 0.79 -10.01 -4.35
CA VAL A 51 1.63 -8.85 -4.66
C VAL A 51 0.85 -7.82 -5.49
N GLY A 52 0.05 -8.28 -6.46
CA GLY A 52 -0.88 -7.42 -7.22
C GLY A 52 -1.90 -6.69 -6.34
N LEU A 53 -2.47 -7.36 -5.33
CA LEU A 53 -3.36 -6.72 -4.35
C LEU A 53 -2.62 -5.65 -3.54
N LEU A 54 -1.40 -5.93 -3.09
CA LEU A 54 -0.59 -4.96 -2.33
C LEU A 54 -0.22 -3.74 -3.19
N HIS A 55 0.10 -3.93 -4.46
CA HIS A 55 0.30 -2.82 -5.40
C HIS A 55 -0.97 -1.98 -5.58
N SER A 56 -2.13 -2.63 -5.65
CA SER A 56 -3.42 -1.94 -5.78
C SER A 56 -3.74 -1.11 -4.53
N ALA A 57 -3.53 -1.68 -3.33
CA ALA A 57 -3.68 -0.95 -2.07
C ALA A 57 -2.73 0.25 -1.97
N ARG A 58 -1.46 0.07 -2.37
CA ARG A 58 -0.48 1.17 -2.44
C ARG A 58 -0.95 2.31 -3.33
N LYS A 59 -1.50 2.00 -4.52
CA LYS A 59 -2.04 3.00 -5.45
C LYS A 59 -3.20 3.78 -4.84
N GLU A 60 -4.13 3.10 -4.19
CA GLU A 60 -5.26 3.75 -3.51
C GLU A 60 -4.78 4.69 -2.38
N LEU A 61 -3.81 4.25 -1.56
CA LEU A 61 -3.22 5.09 -0.51
C LEU A 61 -2.56 6.34 -1.08
N LEU A 62 -1.75 6.17 -2.13
CA LEU A 62 -1.09 7.31 -2.77
C LEU A 62 -2.10 8.28 -3.38
N LYS A 63 -3.14 7.77 -4.05
CA LYS A 63 -4.21 8.60 -4.59
C LYS A 63 -4.85 9.46 -3.50
N GLY A 64 -5.24 8.85 -2.38
CA GLY A 64 -5.82 9.58 -1.25
C GLY A 64 -4.86 10.63 -0.68
N HIS A 65 -3.57 10.32 -0.59
CA HIS A 65 -2.54 11.27 -0.14
C HIS A 65 -2.37 12.46 -1.09
N LEU A 66 -2.37 12.20 -2.40
CA LEU A 66 -2.30 13.24 -3.42
C LEU A 66 -3.53 14.15 -3.37
N GLU A 67 -4.73 13.58 -3.28
CA GLU A 67 -6.00 14.33 -3.28
C GLU A 67 -6.24 15.14 -2.00
N SER A 68 -5.61 14.76 -0.87
CA SER A 68 -5.77 15.44 0.43
C SER A 68 -4.52 16.21 0.87
N CYS A 69 -3.55 15.51 1.48
CA CYS A 69 -2.39 16.12 2.13
C CYS A 69 -1.53 16.97 1.18
N ILE A 70 -1.30 16.48 -0.05
CA ILE A 70 -0.43 17.17 -1.00
C ILE A 70 -1.13 18.38 -1.64
N THR A 71 -2.43 18.26 -1.99
CA THR A 71 -3.20 19.38 -2.54
C THR A 71 -3.16 20.62 -1.65
N GLU A 72 -3.27 20.43 -0.33
CA GLU A 72 -3.21 21.55 0.63
C GLU A 72 -1.79 22.07 0.81
N ARG A 73 -0.80 21.17 0.96
CA ARG A 73 0.59 21.53 1.29
C ARG A 73 1.36 22.14 0.13
N VAL A 74 1.06 21.78 -1.13
CA VAL A 74 1.86 22.23 -2.28
C VAL A 74 1.88 23.76 -2.45
N ASN A 75 0.85 24.45 -1.97
CA ASN A 75 0.76 25.92 -2.02
C ASN A 75 1.70 26.62 -1.01
N THR A 76 2.07 25.94 0.08
CA THR A 76 2.91 26.50 1.15
C THR A 76 4.32 25.91 1.18
N ASP A 77 4.49 24.66 0.74
CA ASP A 77 5.78 23.95 0.71
C ASP A 77 5.84 23.01 -0.52
N LYS A 78 6.03 23.62 -1.69
CA LYS A 78 6.12 22.90 -2.97
C LYS A 78 7.32 21.96 -3.02
N GLU A 79 8.49 22.40 -2.57
CA GLU A 79 9.71 21.57 -2.60
C GLU A 79 9.62 20.36 -1.68
N GLY A 80 9.13 20.54 -0.45
CA GLY A 80 8.96 19.44 0.49
C GLY A 80 7.94 18.42 -0.02
N SER A 81 6.86 18.88 -0.65
CA SER A 81 5.84 18.03 -1.28
C SER A 81 6.43 17.20 -2.42
N ILE A 82 7.26 17.80 -3.29
CA ILE A 82 7.96 17.07 -4.36
C ILE A 82 8.98 16.06 -3.80
N LYS A 83 9.80 16.47 -2.82
CA LYS A 83 10.79 15.59 -2.17
C LYS A 83 10.15 14.38 -1.50
N GLU A 84 8.97 14.55 -0.91
CA GLU A 84 8.19 13.45 -0.34
C GLU A 84 7.78 12.43 -1.40
N LEU A 85 7.24 12.88 -2.53
CA LEU A 85 6.84 11.99 -3.63
C LEU A 85 8.03 11.25 -4.25
N LEU A 86 9.15 11.95 -4.50
CA LEU A 86 10.38 11.32 -4.99
C LEU A 86 10.90 10.23 -4.04
N LYS A 87 10.78 10.46 -2.72
CA LYS A 87 11.14 9.47 -1.69
C LYS A 87 10.22 8.25 -1.73
N ILE A 88 8.91 8.42 -1.90
CA ILE A 88 7.93 7.30 -1.99
C ILE A 88 8.25 6.38 -3.18
N TYR A 89 8.71 6.95 -4.29
CA TYR A 89 9.06 6.22 -5.50
C TYR A 89 10.53 5.80 -5.58
N ASN A 90 11.32 6.05 -4.54
CA ASN A 90 12.76 5.76 -4.50
C ASN A 90 13.54 6.34 -5.69
N MET A 91 13.14 7.52 -6.19
CA MET A 91 13.74 8.20 -7.36
C MET A 91 14.78 9.24 -6.92
N LYS A 92 15.70 8.87 -6.02
CA LYS A 92 16.72 9.78 -5.49
C LYS A 92 18.01 9.73 -6.29
#